data_AF-A0A671MF00-F1
#
_entry.id   AF-A0A671MF00-F1
#
_cell.length_a   1.000
_cell.length_b   1.000
_cell.length_c   1.000
_cell.angle_alpha   90.00
_cell.angle_beta   90.00
_cell.angle_gamma   90.00
#
_symmetry.space_group_name_H-M   'P 1'
#
loop_
_entity.id
_entity.type
_entity.pdbx_description
1 polymer ?
#
loop_
_entity_poly.entity_id
_entity_poly.type
_entity_poly.pdbx_seq_one_letter_code
_entity_poly.pdbx_strand_id
1 'polypeptide(L)' 'MCFCVCRICHCEGDEECLLITPCRCTGSLRFVHQGCLYQWIKSSDTRCCELCKYDFIMETHLKPLRKVTHTYTRL' A
#
# COMPACT_ATOMS: atom_id res chain seq x y z
N MET A 1 0.39 -18.08 20.14
CA MET A 1 0.98 -16.84 19.59
C MET A 1 0.45 -16.68 18.18
N CYS A 2 -0.32 -15.62 17.90
CA CYS A 2 -0.77 -15.31 16.55
C CYS A 2 0.13 -14.18 16.03
N PHE A 3 1.19 -14.55 15.34
CA PHE A 3 2.08 -13.58 14.69
C PHE A 3 1.35 -13.00 13.48
N CYS A 4 1.17 -11.68 13.47
CA CYS A 4 0.68 -10.98 12.30
C CYS A 4 1.84 -10.89 11.31
N VAL A 5 1.73 -11.59 10.18
CA VAL A 5 2.76 -11.67 9.15
C VAL A 5 2.23 -11.12 7.83
N CYS A 6 3.09 -10.49 7.05
CA CYS A 6 2.76 -10.04 5.71
C CYS A 6 2.44 -11.23 4.80
N ARG A 7 1.27 -11.24 4.15
CA ARG A 7 0.89 -12.32 3.22
C ARG A 7 1.71 -12.40 1.94
N ILE A 8 2.58 -11.41 1.67
CA ILE A 8 3.38 -11.34 0.43
C ILE A 8 4.79 -11.87 0.68
N CYS A 9 5.48 -11.36 1.71
CA CYS A 9 6.86 -11.75 2.02
C CYS A 9 6.98 -12.74 3.18
N HIS A 10 5.90 -12.99 3.92
CA HIS A 10 5.86 -13.85 5.11
C HIS A 10 6.76 -13.39 6.27
N CYS A 11 7.12 -12.11 6.32
CA CYS A 11 7.84 -11.50 7.44
C CYS A 11 6.88 -10.78 8.40
N GLU A 12 7.30 -10.65 9.65
CA GLU A 12 6.60 -9.85 10.67
C GLU A 12 6.69 -8.35 10.35
N GLY A 13 5.81 -7.56 10.97
CA GLY A 13 5.93 -6.11 10.95
C GLY A 13 6.96 -5.63 11.97
N ASP A 14 7.72 -4.61 11.61
CA ASP A 14 8.64 -3.91 12.52
C ASP A 14 8.37 -2.39 12.49
N GLU A 15 9.12 -1.61 13.25
CA GLU A 15 8.94 -0.15 13.35
C GLU A 15 9.20 0.58 12.02
N GLU A 16 10.05 0.03 11.14
CA GLU A 16 10.34 0.58 9.81
C GLU A 16 9.40 0.01 8.75
N CYS A 17 8.97 -1.24 8.92
CA CYS A 17 8.12 -2.01 8.02
C CYS A 17 6.77 -2.33 8.69
N LEU A 18 5.91 -1.33 8.78
CA LEU A 18 4.57 -1.48 9.36
C LEU A 18 3.65 -2.36 8.49
N LEU A 19 2.88 -3.23 9.15
CA LEU A 19 1.79 -4.00 8.54
C LEU A 19 0.51 -3.16 8.50
N ILE A 20 -0.09 -3.10 7.31
CA ILE A 20 -1.38 -2.45 7.05
C ILE A 20 -2.45 -3.50 6.72
N THR A 21 -3.71 -3.05 6.70
CA THR A 21 -4.86 -3.87 6.28
C THR A 21 -5.52 -3.26 5.03
N PRO A 22 -4.97 -3.51 3.83
CA PRO A 22 -5.39 -2.78 2.64
C PRO A 22 -6.72 -3.29 2.06
N CYS A 23 -7.27 -4.38 2.60
CA CYS A 23 -8.51 -4.96 2.11
C CYS A 23 -9.33 -5.56 3.26
N ARG A 24 -10.52 -6.08 2.95
CA ARG A 24 -11.45 -6.64 3.94
C ARG A 24 -11.23 -8.11 4.27
N CYS A 25 -10.08 -8.68 3.88
CA CYS A 25 -9.74 -10.05 4.28
C CYS A 25 -9.71 -10.18 5.82
N THR A 26 -9.96 -11.39 6.31
CA THR A 26 -9.90 -11.70 7.74
C THR A 26 -8.70 -12.59 8.06
N GLY A 27 -8.46 -12.82 9.36
CA GLY A 27 -7.30 -13.60 9.81
C GLY A 27 -5.96 -12.98 9.41
N SER A 28 -4.96 -13.82 9.14
CA SER A 28 -3.61 -13.44 8.73
C SER A 28 -3.53 -12.81 7.34
N LEU A 29 -4.45 -13.17 6.43
CA LEU A 29 -4.47 -12.70 5.03
C LEU A 29 -4.77 -11.21 4.87
N ARG A 30 -5.17 -10.55 5.96
CA ARG A 30 -5.43 -9.10 5.96
C ARG A 30 -4.15 -8.28 6.05
N PHE A 31 -3.06 -8.84 6.58
CA PHE A 31 -1.84 -8.09 6.88
C PHE A 31 -0.88 -8.08 5.70
N VAL A 32 -0.43 -6.88 5.33
CA VAL A 32 0.52 -6.66 4.24
C VAL A 32 1.45 -5.52 4.63
N HIS A 33 2.75 -5.59 4.33
CA HIS A 33 3.60 -4.39 4.43
C HIS A 33 3.19 -3.35 3.39
N GLN A 34 3.25 -2.07 3.77
CA GLN A 34 2.98 -0.97 2.84
C GLN A 34 3.87 -1.04 1.58
N GLY A 35 5.16 -1.36 1.76
CA GLY A 35 6.12 -1.52 0.65
C GLY A 35 5.82 -2.72 -0.24
N CYS A 36 5.49 -3.88 0.35
CA CYS A 36 5.12 -5.08 -0.40
C CYS A 36 3.85 -4.86 -1.23
N LEU A 37 2.84 -4.19 -0.66
CA LEU A 37 1.62 -3.86 -1.40
C LEU A 37 1.92 -2.93 -2.58
N TYR A 38 2.73 -1.90 -2.38
CA TYR A 38 3.11 -0.97 -3.44
C TYR A 38 3.82 -1.69 -4.59
N GLN A 39 4.80 -2.55 -4.27
CA GLN A 39 5.52 -3.33 -5.26
C GLN A 39 4.60 -4.32 -5.98
N TRP A 40 3.70 -4.97 -5.26
CA TRP A 40 2.71 -5.88 -5.85
C TRP A 40 1.82 -5.17 -6.87
N ILE A 41 1.23 -4.03 -6.51
CA ILE A 41 0.38 -3.24 -7.41
C ILE A 41 1.16 -2.81 -8.65
N LYS A 42 2.41 -2.35 -8.47
CA LYS A 42 3.28 -1.92 -9.59
C LYS A 42 3.59 -3.07 -10.56
N SER A 43 3.80 -4.28 -10.05
CA SER A 43 4.15 -5.45 -10.86
C SER A 43 2.96 -6.19 -11.47
N SER A 44 1.80 -6.17 -10.80
CA SER A 44 0.61 -6.92 -11.21
C SER A 44 -0.42 -6.09 -11.99
N ASP A 45 -0.23 -4.77 -12.05
CA ASP A 45 -1.21 -3.79 -12.55
C ASP A 45 -2.61 -3.92 -11.92
N THR A 46 -2.69 -4.57 -10.75
CA THR A 46 -3.95 -4.89 -10.08
C THR A 46 -4.14 -3.98 -8.88
N ARG A 47 -5.31 -3.34 -8.79
CA ARG A 47 -5.67 -2.39 -7.71
C ARG A 47 -6.63 -2.97 -6.67
N CYS A 48 -7.05 -4.23 -6.83
CA CYS A 48 -7.99 -4.90 -5.93
C CYS A 48 -7.43 -6.21 -5.37
N CYS A 49 -7.94 -6.62 -4.22
CA CYS A 49 -7.55 -7.87 -3.59
C CYS A 49 -8.03 -9.07 -4.40
N GLU A 50 -7.14 -10.00 -4.73
CA GLU A 50 -7.51 -11.20 -5.51
C GLU A 50 -8.50 -12.14 -4.79
N LEU A 51 -8.56 -12.08 -3.45
CA LEU A 51 -9.40 -12.94 -2.61
C LEU A 51 -10.78 -12.33 -2.37
N CYS A 52 -10.82 -11.14 -1.77
CA CYS A 52 -12.07 -10.48 -1.39
C CYS A 52 -12.59 -9.49 -2.44
N LYS A 53 -11.84 -9.27 -3.53
CA LYS A 53 -12.16 -8.33 -4.63
C LYS A 53 -12.32 -6.87 -4.24
N TYR A 54 -12.11 -6.52 -2.97
CA TYR A 54 -12.14 -5.14 -2.48
C TYR A 54 -10.93 -4.36 -2.99
N ASP A 55 -11.15 -3.11 -3.41
CA ASP A 55 -10.09 -2.20 -3.84
C ASP A 55 -9.11 -1.91 -2.69
N PHE A 56 -7.82 -1.95 -2.99
CA PHE A 56 -6.82 -1.73 -1.97
C PHE A 56 -6.87 -0.30 -1.44
N ILE A 57 -7.01 -0.15 -0.13
CA ILE A 57 -6.88 1.14 0.55
C ILE A 57 -5.39 1.47 0.65
N MET A 58 -4.95 2.48 -0.07
CA MET A 58 -3.60 3.03 0.08
C MET A 58 -3.70 4.43 0.69
N GLU A 59 -3.18 4.58 1.92
CA GLU A 59 -2.91 5.90 2.48
C GLU A 59 -1.71 6.49 1.75
N THR A 60 -2.00 7.14 0.63
CA THR A 60 -0.96 7.87 -0.08
C THR A 60 -0.60 9.08 0.78
N HIS A 61 0.45 8.99 1.59
CA HIS A 61 1.24 10.16 1.98
C HIS A 61 1.93 10.67 0.71
N LEU A 62 1.13 11.20 -0.23
CA LEU A 62 1.64 12.00 -1.32
C LEU A 62 2.33 13.17 -0.62
N LYS A 63 3.67 13.19 -0.66
CA LYS A 63 4.38 14.47 -0.50
C LYS A 63 3.64 15.44 -1.43
N PRO A 64 3.16 16.58 -0.92
CA PRO A 64 2.36 17.49 -1.73
C PRO A 64 3.11 17.74 -3.02
N LEU A 65 2.47 17.44 -4.15
CA LEU A 65 3.01 17.76 -5.46
C LEU A 65 3.32 19.25 -5.43
N ARG A 66 4.60 19.59 -5.39
CA ARG A 66 5.09 20.96 -5.51
C ARG A 66 4.42 21.52 -6.76
N LYS A 67 3.46 22.43 -6.57
CA LYS A 67 2.82 23.16 -7.66
C LYS A 67 3.96 23.74 -8.50
N VAL A 68 4.13 23.24 -9.72
CA VAL A 68 4.98 23.91 -10.70
C VAL A 68 4.21 25.16 -11.08
N THR A 69 4.48 26.26 -10.38
CA THR A 69 4.02 27.58 -10.79
C THR A 69 4.73 27.88 -12.11
N HIS A 70 4.09 27.53 -13.22
CA HIS A 70 4.42 28.07 -14.52
C HIS A 70 4.17 29.59 -14.44
N THR A 71 5.19 30.35 -14.09
CA THR A 71 5.21 31.79 -14.33
C THR A 71 5.44 32.00 -15.82
N TYR A 72 4.39 31.75 -16.62
CA TYR A 72 4.30 32.25 -17.98
C TYR A 72 3.54 33.58 -17.94
N THR A 73 4.09 34.55 -17.22
CA THR A 73 3.67 35.94 -17.42
C THR A 73 4.49 36.44 -18.60
N ARG A 74 3.89 36.37 -19.78
CA ARG A 74 4.18 37.32 -20.86
C ARG A 74 4.16 38.72 -20.26
N LEU A 75 5.32 39.37 -20.19
CA LEU A 75 5.52 40.77 -20.57
C LEU A 75 6.91 40.88 -21.18
#